data_AF-A0A1B6LNH9-F1
#
_entry.id   AF-A0A1B6LNH9-F1
#
_cell.length_a   1.000
_cell.length_b   1.000
_cell.length_c   1.000
_cell.angle_alpha   90.00
_cell.angle_beta   90.00
_cell.angle_gamma   90.00
#
_symmetry.space_group_name_H-M   'P 1'
#
loop_
_entity.id
_entity.type
_entity.pdbx_description
1 polymer ?
#
loop_
_entity_poly.entity_id
_entity_poly.type
_entity_poly.pdbx_seq_one_letter_code
_entity_poly.pdbx_strand_id
1 'polypeptide(L)'
;MPFLGASPDGLIGDDGIVEVKCPSSAEDITPEEVIGNKVGLIGNMFKKSKSNESYDIKSSHPYFYQIQGQLHITNRQYCILAIWTPKGLKYVKVDRDDVFWEVNMKEKLETFYMKCLLPELIDPRQRRNLKIREPDHILL
;
A
#
# COMPACT_ATOMS: atom_id res chain seq x y z
N MET A 1 10.59 7.98 11.35
CA MET A 1 11.62 8.21 10.31
C MET A 1 11.27 9.49 9.56
N PRO A 2 12.12 10.53 9.56
CA PRO A 2 11.77 11.84 9.03
C PRO A 2 11.73 11.93 7.49
N PHE A 3 12.22 10.90 6.79
CA PHE A 3 12.35 10.89 5.33
C PHE A 3 11.24 10.12 4.59
N LEU A 4 10.33 9.47 5.32
CA LEU A 4 9.19 8.79 4.74
C LEU A 4 7.98 9.72 4.74
N GLY A 5 7.32 9.85 3.59
CA GLY A 5 6.09 10.62 3.42
C GLY A 5 4.97 9.74 2.92
N ALA A 6 3.73 10.11 3.27
CA ALA A 6 2.52 9.43 2.85
C ALA A 6 1.42 10.45 2.57
N SER A 7 0.58 10.15 1.59
CA SER A 7 -0.63 10.91 1.26
C SER A 7 -1.80 9.94 1.22
N PRO A 8 -2.52 9.74 2.34
CA PRO A 8 -3.80 9.01 2.30
C PRO A 8 -4.84 9.82 1.51
N ASP A 9 -5.85 9.15 0.95
CA ASP A 9 -6.93 9.82 0.23
C ASP A 9 -7.82 10.67 1.16
N GLY A 10 -7.83 10.35 2.45
CA GLY A 10 -8.45 11.18 3.48
C GLY A 10 -8.15 10.72 4.90
N LEU A 11 -8.55 11.55 5.87
CA LEU A 11 -8.38 11.32 7.30
C LEU A 11 -9.75 11.09 7.97
N ILE A 12 -9.80 10.16 8.91
CA ILE A 12 -11.00 9.82 9.69
C ILE A 12 -10.68 10.05 11.16
N GLY A 13 -11.10 11.21 11.69
CA GLY A 13 -10.73 11.64 13.04
C GLY A 13 -9.22 11.59 13.26
N ASP A 14 -8.84 11.22 14.49
CA ASP A 14 -7.44 11.17 14.89
C ASP A 14 -6.77 9.83 14.56
N ASP A 15 -7.55 8.75 14.49
CA ASP A 15 -7.04 7.37 14.43
C ASP A 15 -7.14 6.69 13.07
N GLY A 16 -7.94 7.22 12.14
CA GLY A 16 -8.26 6.55 10.89
C GLY A 16 -7.77 7.29 9.64
N ILE A 17 -7.53 6.53 8.56
CA ILE A 17 -7.40 7.03 7.19
C ILE A 17 -8.41 6.35 6.26
N VAL A 18 -8.62 6.93 5.08
CA VAL A 18 -9.30 6.27 3.96
C VAL A 18 -8.35 6.15 2.77
N GLU A 19 -8.44 5.02 2.07
CA GLU A 19 -7.80 4.79 0.78
C GLU A 19 -8.88 4.28 -0.19
N VAL A 20 -9.06 4.97 -1.30
CA VAL A 20 -10.08 4.68 -2.31
C VAL A 20 -9.42 4.14 -3.56
N LYS A 21 -9.82 2.95 -3.99
CA LYS A 21 -9.38 2.36 -5.26
C LYS A 21 -10.56 2.28 -6.22
N CYS A 22 -10.35 2.82 -7.42
CA CYS A 22 -11.30 2.80 -8.53
C CYS A 22 -10.67 2.07 -9.73
N PRO A 23 -10.86 0.75 -9.88
CA PRO A 23 -10.38 0.04 -11.06
C PRO A 23 -11.15 0.48 -12.31
N SER A 24 -10.46 1.10 -13.26
CA SER A 24 -11.05 1.46 -14.56
C SER A 24 -11.56 0.25 -15.34
N SER A 25 -10.95 -0.92 -15.16
CA SER A 25 -11.39 -2.19 -15.76
C SER A 25 -12.71 -2.73 -15.20
N ALA A 26 -13.36 -2.02 -14.27
CA ALA A 26 -14.55 -2.46 -13.56
C ALA A 26 -15.72 -1.46 -13.67
N GLU A 27 -15.74 -0.62 -14.70
CA GLU A 27 -16.77 0.41 -14.88
C GLU A 27 -18.19 -0.18 -14.90
N ASP A 28 -18.36 -1.37 -15.49
CA ASP A 28 -19.65 -2.02 -15.69
C ASP A 28 -20.01 -3.11 -14.67
N ILE A 29 -19.15 -3.36 -13.68
CA ILE A 29 -19.35 -4.43 -12.68
C ILE A 29 -19.31 -3.88 -11.26
N THR A 30 -19.97 -4.58 -10.35
CA THR A 30 -19.98 -4.27 -8.92
C THR A 30 -18.62 -4.56 -8.28
N PRO A 31 -18.25 -3.90 -7.16
CA PRO A 31 -17.06 -4.27 -6.40
C PRO A 31 -17.05 -5.74 -5.97
N GLU A 32 -18.21 -6.31 -5.64
CA GLU A 32 -18.38 -7.73 -5.34
C GLU A 32 -17.95 -8.62 -6.52
N GLU A 33 -18.35 -8.28 -7.74
CA GLU A 33 -17.94 -9.00 -8.95
C GLU A 33 -16.46 -8.82 -9.25
N VAL A 34 -15.88 -7.64 -9.01
CA VAL A 34 -14.42 -7.43 -9.11
C VAL A 34 -13.68 -8.41 -8.21
N ILE A 35 -14.13 -8.56 -6.97
CA ILE A 35 -13.51 -9.43 -5.96
C ILE A 35 -13.77 -10.91 -6.30
N GLY A 36 -15.02 -11.26 -6.64
CA GLY A 36 -15.44 -12.63 -6.93
C GLY A 36 -14.77 -13.20 -8.19
N ASN A 37 -14.71 -12.39 -9.26
CA ASN A 37 -14.13 -12.79 -10.55
C ASN A 37 -12.62 -12.51 -10.63
N LYS A 38 -12.00 -12.02 -9.55
CA LYS A 38 -10.58 -11.67 -9.47
C LYS A 38 -10.13 -10.72 -10.59
N VAL A 39 -10.93 -9.70 -10.89
CA VAL A 39 -10.66 -8.77 -11.98
C VAL A 39 -9.48 -7.85 -11.64
N GLY A 40 -8.48 -7.88 -12.51
CA GLY A 40 -7.28 -7.04 -12.40
C GLY A 40 -6.52 -7.23 -11.09
N LEU A 41 -5.80 -6.18 -10.70
CA LEU A 41 -4.98 -6.20 -9.48
C LEU A 41 -5.85 -6.25 -8.21
N ILE A 42 -7.00 -5.55 -8.21
CA ILE A 42 -7.89 -5.46 -7.05
C ILE A 42 -8.60 -6.77 -6.75
N GLY A 43 -9.03 -7.51 -7.76
CA GLY A 43 -9.76 -8.76 -7.52
C GLY A 43 -8.93 -9.83 -6.81
N ASN A 44 -7.60 -9.80 -6.94
CA ASN A 44 -6.70 -10.71 -6.23
C ASN A 44 -6.29 -10.25 -4.83
N MET A 45 -6.74 -9.07 -4.40
CA MET A 45 -6.35 -8.46 -3.13
C MET A 45 -6.96 -9.16 -1.91
N PHE A 46 -8.13 -9.77 -2.04
CA PHE A 46 -8.90 -10.27 -0.91
C PHE A 46 -8.74 -11.78 -0.71
N LYS A 47 -8.83 -12.21 0.55
CA LYS A 47 -8.98 -13.60 0.99
C LYS A 47 -10.26 -13.71 1.82
N LYS A 48 -10.97 -14.84 1.74
CA LYS A 48 -12.09 -15.10 2.65
C LYS A 48 -11.57 -15.19 4.08
N SER A 49 -12.24 -14.52 5.00
CA SER A 49 -11.90 -14.63 6.42
C SER A 49 -12.30 -16.00 6.97
N LYS A 50 -11.72 -16.37 8.12
CA LYS A 50 -12.03 -17.63 8.83
C LYS A 50 -13.43 -17.62 9.45
N SER A 51 -13.99 -16.42 9.70
CA SER A 51 -15.40 -16.20 10.04
C SER A 51 -16.18 -15.89 8.77
N ASN A 52 -17.12 -16.77 8.41
CA ASN A 52 -17.61 -17.03 7.05
C ASN A 52 -18.34 -15.91 6.26
N GLU A 53 -18.20 -14.62 6.57
CA GLU A 53 -18.90 -13.54 5.83
C GLU A 53 -18.05 -12.29 5.53
N SER A 54 -16.78 -12.25 5.93
CA SER A 54 -15.90 -11.10 5.66
C SER A 54 -14.75 -11.43 4.73
N TYR A 55 -14.26 -10.41 4.04
CA TYR A 55 -13.06 -10.45 3.20
C TYR A 55 -11.94 -9.68 3.90
N ASP A 56 -10.79 -10.32 4.06
CA ASP A 56 -9.57 -9.68 4.55
C ASP A 56 -8.66 -9.37 3.36
N ILE A 57 -7.87 -8.31 3.46
CA ILE A 57 -6.80 -8.07 2.50
C ILE A 57 -5.66 -9.10 2.71
N LYS A 58 -5.06 -9.57 1.61
CA LYS A 58 -3.85 -10.40 1.66
C LYS A 58 -2.67 -9.54 2.07
N SER A 59 -1.94 -9.96 3.11
CA SER A 59 -0.73 -9.27 3.56
C SER A 59 0.40 -9.25 2.53
N SER A 60 0.36 -10.17 1.55
CA SER A 60 1.30 -10.19 0.42
C SER A 60 0.94 -9.21 -0.70
N HIS A 61 -0.21 -8.55 -0.64
CA HIS A 61 -0.67 -7.69 -1.73
C HIS A 61 -0.04 -6.29 -1.65
N PRO A 62 0.37 -5.66 -2.76
CA PRO A 62 1.01 -4.33 -2.75
C PRO A 62 0.21 -3.24 -2.02
N TYR A 63 -1.11 -3.24 -2.13
CA TYR A 63 -1.95 -2.28 -1.39
C TYR A 63 -1.94 -2.48 0.13
N PHE A 64 -1.65 -3.69 0.62
CA PHE A 64 -1.44 -3.89 2.06
C PHE A 64 -0.18 -3.15 2.52
N TYR A 65 0.92 -3.28 1.78
CA TYR A 65 2.15 -2.52 2.05
C TYR A 65 1.93 -1.01 1.97
N GLN A 66 1.17 -0.53 0.98
CA GLN A 66 0.82 0.89 0.87
C GLN A 66 0.08 1.38 2.12
N ILE A 67 -0.97 0.66 2.53
CA ILE A 67 -1.79 1.01 3.70
C ILE A 67 -0.97 0.95 4.98
N GLN A 68 -0.20 -0.13 5.21
CA GLN A 68 0.65 -0.23 6.39
C GLN A 68 1.66 0.92 6.45
N GLY A 69 2.25 1.30 5.31
CA GLY A 69 3.14 2.46 5.24
C GLY A 69 2.45 3.76 5.62
N GLN A 70 1.26 4.03 5.05
CA GLN A 70 0.47 5.22 5.39
C GLN A 70 0.11 5.26 6.88
N LEU A 71 -0.30 4.15 7.49
CA LEU A 71 -0.66 4.08 8.91
C LEU A 71 0.52 4.39 9.83
N HIS A 72 1.71 3.85 9.53
CA HIS A 72 2.91 4.11 10.32
C HIS A 72 3.40 5.55 10.17
N ILE A 73 3.39 6.09 8.95
CA ILE A 73 3.85 7.47 8.68
C ILE A 73 2.92 8.49 9.30
N THR A 74 1.60 8.26 9.23
CA THR A 74 0.58 9.17 9.78
C THR A 74 0.25 8.92 11.25
N ASN A 75 0.90 7.94 11.87
CA ASN A 75 0.67 7.45 13.24
C ASN A 75 -0.81 7.13 13.56
N ARG A 76 -1.47 6.42 12.64
CA ARG A 76 -2.89 6.04 12.73
C ARG A 76 -3.06 4.55 12.92
N GLN A 77 -4.24 4.17 13.41
CA GLN A 77 -4.53 2.81 13.87
C GLN A 77 -5.24 1.96 12.82
N TYR A 78 -5.99 2.57 11.90
CA TYR A 78 -6.70 1.82 10.88
C TYR A 78 -6.93 2.60 9.59
N CYS A 79 -7.15 1.86 8.52
CA CYS A 79 -7.55 2.36 7.21
C CYS A 79 -8.89 1.75 6.80
N ILE A 80 -9.79 2.58 6.27
CA ILE A 80 -10.92 2.09 5.49
C ILE A 80 -10.49 2.04 4.03
N LEU A 81 -10.27 0.83 3.53
CA LEU A 81 -10.00 0.59 2.12
C LEU A 81 -11.32 0.45 1.38
N ALA A 82 -11.63 1.42 0.53
CA ALA A 82 -12.86 1.48 -0.24
C ALA A 82 -12.59 1.13 -1.71
N ILE A 83 -13.32 0.16 -2.24
CA ILE A 83 -13.35 -0.21 -3.66
C ILE A 83 -14.61 0.37 -4.26
N TRP A 84 -14.43 1.38 -5.09
CA TRP A 84 -15.53 2.08 -5.75
C TRP A 84 -15.59 1.69 -7.22
N THR A 85 -16.80 1.44 -7.71
CA THR A 85 -17.14 1.39 -9.13
C THR A 85 -18.43 2.21 -9.36
N PRO A 86 -18.76 2.60 -10.59
CA PRO A 86 -20.05 3.23 -10.87
C PRO A 86 -21.26 2.39 -10.47
N LYS A 87 -21.08 1.07 -10.28
CA LYS A 87 -22.15 0.14 -9.87
C LYS A 87 -22.26 -0.04 -8.35
N GLY A 88 -21.31 0.45 -7.56
CA GLY A 88 -21.38 0.34 -6.11
C GLY A 88 -20.09 0.63 -5.36
N LEU A 89 -20.16 0.50 -4.04
CA LEU A 89 -19.03 0.69 -3.13
C LEU A 89 -18.95 -0.50 -2.18
N LYS A 90 -17.76 -1.08 -2.05
CA LYS A 90 -17.43 -2.05 -1.01
C LYS A 90 -16.25 -1.54 -0.22
N TYR A 91 -16.24 -1.72 1.09
CA TYR A 91 -15.08 -1.37 1.91
C TYR A 91 -14.68 -2.50 2.85
N VAL A 92 -13.42 -2.47 3.26
CA VAL A 92 -12.88 -3.30 4.35
C VAL A 92 -12.06 -2.43 5.29
N LYS A 93 -12.05 -2.79 6.57
CA LYS A 93 -11.17 -2.16 7.55
C LYS A 93 -9.85 -2.92 7.58
N VAL A 94 -8.74 -2.20 7.53
CA VAL A 94 -7.38 -2.74 7.66
C VAL A 94 -6.74 -2.08 8.87
N ASP A 95 -6.42 -2.87 9.89
CA ASP A 95 -5.77 -2.37 11.09
C ASP A 95 -4.25 -2.27 10.88
N ARG A 96 -3.61 -1.35 11.62
CA ARG A 96 -2.16 -1.22 11.67
C ARG A 96 -1.54 -2.49 12.23
N ASP A 97 -0.50 -2.97 11.57
CA ASP A 97 0.26 -4.16 11.95
C ASP A 97 1.73 -3.78 12.14
N ASP A 98 2.07 -3.41 13.38
CA ASP A 98 3.43 -3.00 13.76
C ASP A 98 4.45 -4.15 13.57
N VAL A 99 4.02 -5.40 13.79
CA VAL A 99 4.89 -6.58 13.59
C VAL A 99 5.21 -6.72 12.10
N PHE A 100 4.21 -6.60 11.24
CA PHE A 100 4.42 -6.64 9.80
C PHE A 100 5.36 -5.53 9.33
N TRP A 101 5.20 -4.31 9.84
CA TRP A 101 6.07 -3.18 9.51
C TRP A 101 7.53 -3.42 9.90
N GLU A 102 7.76 -3.80 11.15
CA GLU A 102 9.12 -4.02 11.67
C GLU A 102 9.81 -5.18 10.94
N VAL A 103 9.09 -6.27 10.65
CA VAL A 103 9.66 -7.46 10.01
C VAL A 103 9.81 -7.32 8.49
N ASN A 104 8.88 -6.65 7.79
CA ASN A 104 8.81 -6.73 6.32
C ASN A 104 9.14 -5.41 5.61
N MET A 105 9.02 -4.26 6.27
CA MET A 105 9.02 -2.96 5.59
C MET A 105 10.18 -2.07 6.03
N LYS A 106 10.34 -1.85 7.34
CA LYS A 106 11.19 -0.81 7.90
C LYS A 106 12.62 -0.85 7.38
N GLU A 107 13.33 -1.97 7.56
CA GLU A 107 14.73 -2.10 7.15
C GLU A 107 14.90 -1.87 5.63
N LYS A 108 13.98 -2.37 4.81
CA LYS A 108 14.03 -2.20 3.35
C LYS A 108 13.85 -0.75 2.95
N LEU A 109 12.89 -0.04 3.55
CA LEU A 109 12.63 1.37 3.30
C LEU A 109 13.80 2.25 3.75
N GLU A 110 14.35 2.00 4.94
CA GLU A 110 15.53 2.69 5.48
C GLU A 110 16.75 2.47 4.58
N THR A 111 17.00 1.21 4.18
CA THR A 111 18.13 0.84 3.33
C THR A 111 18.01 1.46 1.94
N PHE A 112 16.83 1.43 1.34
CA PHE A 112 16.58 2.08 0.06
C PHE A 112 16.81 3.59 0.14
N TYR A 113 16.29 4.26 1.17
CA TYR A 113 16.51 5.69 1.36
C TYR A 113 18.00 6.02 1.49
N MET A 114 18.70 5.34 2.41
CA MET A 114 20.08 5.68 2.75
C MET A 114 21.08 5.30 1.65
N LYS A 115 20.86 4.19 0.94
CA LYS A 115 21.84 3.65 -0.02
C LYS A 115 21.53 3.96 -1.48
N CYS A 116 20.27 4.24 -1.82
CA CYS A 116 19.86 4.55 -3.19
C CYS A 116 19.42 6.01 -3.34
N LEU A 117 18.37 6.40 -2.63
CA LEU A 117 17.70 7.69 -2.87
C LEU A 117 18.56 8.88 -2.40
N LEU A 118 19.02 8.86 -1.14
CA LEU A 118 19.77 9.97 -0.54
C LEU A 118 21.07 10.28 -1.32
N PRO A 119 21.90 9.30 -1.73
CA PRO A 119 23.06 9.57 -2.56
C PRO A 119 22.73 10.20 -3.92
N GLU A 120 21.61 9.83 -4.54
CA GLU A 120 21.19 10.42 -5.82
C GLU A 120 20.63 11.84 -5.64
N LEU A 121 20.06 12.15 -4.47
CA LEU A 121 19.62 13.50 -4.13
C LEU A 121 20.80 14.45 -3.89
N ILE A 122 21.86 13.99 -3.22
CA ILE A 122 23.03 14.83 -2.85
C ILE A 122 24.05 14.90 -3.99
N ASP A 123 24.35 13.77 -4.64
CA ASP A 123 25.32 13.67 -5.73
C ASP A 123 24.73 12.89 -6.91
N PRO A 124 23.89 13.55 -7.75
CA PRO A 124 23.20 12.92 -8.84
C PRO A 124 24.17 12.30 -9.86
N ARG A 125 24.05 11.00 -10.10
CA ARG A 125 24.81 10.30 -11.14
C ARG A 125 24.16 10.43 -12.50
N GLN A 126 22.83 10.44 -12.55
CA GLN A 126 22.08 10.48 -13.81
C GLN A 126 22.39 11.77 -14.59
N ARG A 127 22.52 12.91 -13.91
CA ARG A 127 22.88 14.21 -14.52
C ARG A 127 24.27 14.24 -15.16
N ARG A 128 25.13 13.26 -14.83
CA ARG A 128 26.50 13.11 -15.34
C ARG A 128 26.62 11.94 -16.31
N ASN A 129 25.51 11.37 -16.79
CA ASN A 129 25.46 10.18 -17.63
C ASN A 129 26.13 8.94 -16.99
N LEU A 130 26.09 8.85 -15.66
CA LEU A 130 26.56 7.68 -14.90
C LEU A 130 25.36 6.82 -14.49
N LYS A 131 25.59 5.51 -14.34
CA LYS A 131 24.58 4.58 -13.80
C LYS A 131 24.20 4.95 -12.37
N ILE A 132 22.92 4.80 -12.03
CA ILE A 132 22.40 5.00 -10.67
C ILE A 132 23.07 3.99 -9.73
N ARG A 133 23.21 4.37 -8.45
CA ARG A 133 23.70 3.46 -7.40
C ARG A 133 22.65 2.39 -7.14
N GLU A 134 22.95 1.16 -7.52
CA GLU A 134 22.10 -0.01 -7.29
C GLU A 134 22.91 -1.05 -6.50
N PRO A 135 22.85 -1.03 -5.17
CA PRO A 135 23.51 -2.03 -4.35
C PRO A 135 22.93 -3.43 -4.60
N ASP A 136 23.79 -4.44 -4.80
CA ASP A 136 23.37 -5.81 -5.16
C ASP A 136 22.33 -6.42 -4.19
N HIS A 137 22.41 -6.07 -2.90
CA HIS A 137 21.49 -6.56 -1.86
C HIS A 137 20.10 -5.90 -1.86
N ILE A 138 19.84 -4.95 -2.76
CA ILE A 138 18.53 -4.29 -2.93
C ILE A 138 17.81 -4.86 -4.17
N LEU A 139 18.54 -5.48 -5.10
CA LEU A 139 18.00 -6.11 -6.31
C LEU A 139 17.63 -7.59 -6.14
N LEU A 140 17.89 -8.16 -4.95
CA LEU A 140 17.54 -9.53 -4.55
C LEU A 140 16.26 -9.55 -3.70
#